data_AF-A0A947FPJ3-F1
#
_entry.id   AF-A0A947FPJ3-F1
#
_cell.length_a   1.000
_cell.length_b   1.000
_cell.length_c   1.000
_cell.angle_alpha   90.00
_cell.angle_beta   90.00
_cell.angle_gamma   90.00
#
_symmetry.space_group_name_H-M   'P 1'
#
loop_
_entity.id
_entity.type
_entity.pdbx_description
1 polymer ?
#
loop_
_entity_poly.entity_id
_entity_poly.type
_entity_poly.pdbx_seq_one_letter_code
_entity_poly.pdbx_strand_id
1 'polypeptide(L)'
;DCLRPDSGSSFCEWKGPASYFSVCNASDCVRHAAWSYPEPFDEFATIRNYLAFYPGRLECYVDGERVRAQAGDFYGGWITAEIFGPFKGEPGTSGW
;
A
#
# COMPACT_ATOMS: atom_id res chain seq x y z
N ASP A 1 11.02 10.01 14.23
CA ASP A 1 10.53 9.41 12.99
C ASP A 1 9.87 8.07 13.24
N CYS A 2 8.69 7.87 12.65
CA CYS A 2 7.91 6.64 12.79
C CYS A 2 8.11 5.67 11.62
N LEU A 3 8.52 6.16 10.44
CA LEU A 3 8.74 5.31 9.27
C LEU A 3 10.17 4.75 9.27
N ARG A 4 10.31 3.43 9.08
CA ARG A 4 11.62 2.75 9.03
C ARG A 4 11.70 1.83 7.82
N PRO A 5 12.81 1.82 7.05
CA PRO A 5 13.03 0.81 6.02
C PRO A 5 12.89 -0.59 6.60
N ASP A 6 12.30 -1.49 5.83
CA ASP A 6 12.09 -2.88 6.24
C ASP A 6 12.67 -3.84 5.21
N SER A 7 13.03 -5.03 5.66
CA SER A 7 13.53 -6.09 4.79
C SER A 7 12.44 -6.60 3.84
N GLY A 8 12.83 -7.01 2.64
CA GLY A 8 11.92 -7.57 1.65
C GLY A 8 11.45 -6.54 0.62
N SER A 9 10.90 -7.08 -0.46
CA SER A 9 10.47 -6.30 -1.62
C SER A 9 9.41 -7.09 -2.38
N SER A 10 8.67 -6.40 -3.25
CA SER A 10 7.88 -7.03 -4.31
C SER A 10 8.27 -6.45 -5.66
N PHE A 11 7.80 -7.08 -6.71
CA PHE A 11 7.98 -6.58 -8.07
C PHE A 11 6.61 -6.47 -8.72
N CYS A 12 6.33 -5.29 -9.28
CA CYS A 12 5.20 -5.08 -10.15
C CYS A 12 5.73 -4.99 -11.58
N GLU A 13 5.24 -5.83 -12.47
CA GLU A 13 5.58 -5.85 -13.89
C GLU A 13 5.29 -4.53 -14.61
N TRP A 14 4.44 -3.68 -14.05
CA TRP A 14 4.12 -2.36 -14.60
C TRP A 14 4.98 -1.25 -14.01
N LYS A 15 5.29 -1.32 -12.71
CA LYS A 15 5.87 -0.19 -11.97
C LYS A 15 7.33 -0.41 -11.60
N GLY A 16 7.80 -1.65 -11.58
CA GLY A 16 9.15 -2.01 -11.14
C GLY A 16 9.21 -2.52 -9.69
N PRO A 17 10.42 -2.56 -9.09
CA PRO A 17 10.65 -3.06 -7.74
C PRO A 17 10.09 -2.11 -6.67
N ALA A 18 9.41 -2.67 -5.68
CA ALA A 18 8.91 -1.97 -4.51
C ALA A 18 9.73 -2.35 -3.26
N SER A 19 10.05 -1.37 -2.43
CA SER A 19 10.68 -1.56 -1.13
C SER A 19 9.68 -1.33 0.00
N TYR A 20 9.79 -2.11 1.07
CA TYR A 20 8.88 -2.02 2.20
C TYR A 20 9.38 -1.13 3.33
N PHE A 21 8.42 -0.59 4.07
CA PHE A 21 8.65 0.20 5.27
C PHE A 21 7.73 -0.28 6.40
N SER A 22 8.29 -0.26 7.61
CA SER A 22 7.56 -0.41 8.87
C SER A 22 7.11 0.94 9.39
N VAL A 23 5.95 0.97 10.05
CA VAL A 23 5.50 2.13 10.84
C VAL A 23 5.62 1.76 12.31
N CYS A 24 6.51 2.47 13.01
CA CYS A 24 6.88 2.21 14.40
C CYS A 24 6.53 3.40 15.30
N ASN A 25 6.10 3.11 16.52
CA ASN A 25 6.06 4.05 17.63
C ASN A 25 7.13 3.68 18.67
N ALA A 26 7.05 4.23 19.88
CA ALA A 26 8.03 3.98 20.94
C ALA A 26 8.03 2.53 21.46
N SER A 27 6.91 1.83 21.36
CA SER A 27 6.69 0.51 21.96
C SER A 27 6.46 -0.61 20.94
N ASP A 28 6.10 -0.29 19.70
CA ASP A 28 5.63 -1.26 18.71
C ASP A 28 5.93 -0.85 17.25
N CYS A 29 5.91 -1.81 16.33
CA CYS A 29 6.13 -1.65 14.91
C CYS A 29 5.16 -2.50 14.09
N VAL A 30 4.37 -1.84 13.22
CA VAL A 30 3.59 -2.51 12.18
C VAL A 30 4.51 -2.78 10.98
N ARG A 31 4.84 -4.06 10.76
CA ARG A 31 5.74 -4.52 9.68
C ARG A 31 5.11 -4.42 8.30
N HIS A 32 5.94 -4.08 7.29
CA HIS A 32 5.54 -3.85 5.89
C HIS A 32 4.22 -3.07 5.76
N ALA A 33 4.07 -2.01 6.55
CA ALA A 33 2.86 -1.20 6.60
C ALA A 33 2.79 -0.18 5.45
N ALA A 34 3.93 0.13 4.84
CA ALA A 34 4.05 1.00 3.68
C ALA A 34 4.99 0.40 2.63
N TRP A 35 4.90 0.92 1.40
CA TRP A 35 5.85 0.64 0.33
C TRP A 35 6.14 1.88 -0.48
N SER A 36 7.25 1.83 -1.22
CA SER A 36 7.64 2.84 -2.20
C SER A 36 8.29 2.18 -3.41
N TYR A 37 8.27 2.86 -4.55
CA TYR A 37 9.05 2.49 -5.73
C TYR A 37 10.28 3.40 -5.82
N PRO A 38 11.48 2.95 -5.40
CA PRO A 38 12.69 3.75 -5.49
C PRO A 38 13.24 3.84 -6.92
N GLU A 39 13.00 2.80 -7.71
CA GLU A 39 13.46 2.66 -9.09
C GLU A 39 12.30 2.24 -10.00
N PRO A 40 11.24 3.06 -10.12
CA PRO A 40 10.15 2.74 -11.01
C PRO A 40 10.58 2.81 -12.47
N PHE A 41 9.86 2.11 -13.35
CA PHE A 41 10.00 2.29 -14.80
C PHE A 41 9.65 3.71 -15.23
N ASP A 42 10.17 4.12 -16.39
CA ASP A 42 10.13 5.52 -16.85
C ASP A 42 8.71 6.07 -16.96
N GLU A 43 7.75 5.23 -17.38
CA GLU A 43 6.32 5.58 -17.46
C GLU A 43 5.72 5.94 -16.10
N PHE A 44 6.33 5.48 -14.99
CA PHE A 44 5.91 5.73 -13.61
C PHE A 44 6.95 6.52 -12.81
N ALA A 45 7.88 7.22 -13.47
CA ALA A 45 8.91 8.00 -12.78
C ALA A 45 8.36 9.06 -11.82
N THR A 46 7.14 9.55 -12.06
CA THR A 46 6.45 10.55 -11.22
C THR A 46 6.13 10.07 -9.80
N ILE A 47 6.02 8.75 -9.57
CA ILE A 47 5.77 8.18 -8.24
C ILE A 47 7.06 7.73 -7.53
N ARG A 48 8.24 8.04 -8.10
CA ARG A 48 9.52 7.64 -7.51
C ARG A 48 9.64 8.16 -6.08
N ASN A 49 9.95 7.27 -5.15
CA ASN A 49 10.09 7.56 -3.73
C ASN A 49 8.82 8.08 -3.02
N TYR A 50 7.66 8.09 -3.69
CA TYR A 50 6.39 8.32 -3.01
C TYR A 50 6.04 7.11 -2.15
N LEU A 51 5.38 7.36 -1.03
CA LEU A 51 4.94 6.32 -0.10
C LEU A 51 3.46 6.03 -0.31
N ALA A 52 3.13 4.75 -0.28
CA ALA A 52 1.78 4.27 -0.15
C ALA A 52 1.69 3.36 1.08
N PHE A 53 0.51 3.29 1.70
CA PHE A 53 0.28 2.56 2.94
C PHE A 53 -0.81 1.51 2.75
N TYR A 54 -0.74 0.42 3.50
CA TYR A 54 -1.73 -0.65 3.50
C TYR A 54 -2.84 -0.37 4.53
N PRO A 55 -4.07 0.00 4.14
CA PRO A 55 -5.16 0.25 5.09
C PRO A 55 -5.62 -1.02 5.82
N GLY A 56 -5.26 -2.21 5.32
CA GLY A 56 -5.49 -3.48 6.03
C GLY A 56 -4.59 -3.64 7.27
N ARG A 57 -3.54 -2.83 7.40
CA ARG A 57 -2.56 -2.90 8.50
C ARG A 57 -2.57 -1.65 9.39
N LEU A 58 -3.18 -0.57 8.93
CA LEU A 58 -3.19 0.74 9.58
C LEU A 58 -4.60 1.30 9.58
N GLU A 59 -4.91 2.13 10.57
CA GLU A 59 -6.13 2.95 10.52
C GLU A 59 -5.88 4.18 9.65
N CYS A 60 -6.47 4.19 8.46
CA CYS A 60 -6.33 5.27 7.49
C CYS A 60 -7.65 6.05 7.35
N TYR A 61 -7.53 7.37 7.22
CA TYR A 61 -8.66 8.27 7.05
C TYR A 61 -8.40 9.26 5.91
N VAL A 62 -9.43 9.54 5.11
CA VAL A 62 -9.44 10.60 4.10
C VAL A 62 -10.57 11.55 4.46
N ASP A 63 -10.25 12.83 4.70
CA ASP A 63 -11.23 13.85 5.10
C ASP A 63 -12.15 13.44 6.26
N GLY A 64 -11.61 12.64 7.20
CA GLY A 64 -12.34 12.11 8.35
C GLY A 64 -13.13 10.82 8.09
N GLU A 65 -13.25 10.38 6.84
CA GLU A 65 -13.82 9.08 6.48
C GLU A 65 -12.80 7.96 6.70
N ARG A 66 -13.19 6.91 7.43
CA ARG A 66 -12.36 5.71 7.59
C ARG A 66 -12.29 4.94 6.27
N VAL A 67 -11.07 4.72 5.79
CA VAL A 67 -10.81 3.94 4.57
C VAL A 67 -11.11 2.47 4.84
N ARG A 68 -11.86 1.85 3.93
CA ARG A 68 -12.02 0.39 3.88
C ARG A 68 -10.88 -0.19 3.05
N ALA A 69 -10.16 -1.14 3.63
CA ALA A 69 -9.12 -1.86 2.90
C ALA A 69 -9.75 -2.72 1.80
N GLN A 70 -9.09 -2.74 0.64
CA GLN A 70 -9.38 -3.76 -0.38
C GLN A 70 -9.13 -5.16 0.22
N ALA A 71 -9.97 -6.14 -0.15
CA ALA A 71 -9.90 -7.48 0.41
C ALA A 71 -8.56 -8.18 0.10
N GLY A 72 -8.07 -8.94 1.09
CA GLY A 72 -6.78 -9.63 1.05
C GLY A 72 -5.60 -8.76 1.48
N ASP A 73 -4.40 -9.35 1.51
CA ASP A 73 -3.18 -8.70 2.02
C ASP A 73 -2.21 -8.26 0.91
N PHE A 74 -2.56 -8.53 -0.35
CA PHE A 74 -1.69 -8.25 -1.50
C PHE A 74 -1.83 -6.80 -1.98
N TYR A 75 -3.07 -6.34 -2.16
CA TYR A 75 -3.35 -5.00 -2.66
C TYR A 75 -3.51 -4.01 -1.52
N GLY A 76 -2.79 -2.89 -1.58
CA GLY A 76 -2.99 -1.76 -0.67
C GLY A 76 -4.06 -0.79 -1.17
N GLY A 77 -5.23 -1.30 -1.58
CA GLY A 77 -6.32 -0.47 -2.12
C GLY A 77 -7.04 0.34 -1.05
N TRP A 78 -7.37 1.58 -1.38
CA TRP A 78 -8.07 2.54 -0.51
C TRP A 78 -9.49 2.73 -1.03
N ILE A 79 -10.49 2.29 -0.26
CA ILE A 79 -11.89 2.35 -0.66
C ILE A 79 -12.66 3.26 0.30
N THR A 80 -13.10 4.41 -0.20
CA THR A 80 -14.04 5.34 0.45
C THR A 80 -15.46 5.13 -0.08
N ALA A 81 -16.44 5.90 0.41
CA ALA A 81 -17.84 5.81 0.02
C ALA A 81 -18.07 6.22 -1.46
N GLU A 82 -17.20 7.06 -2.00
CA GLU A 82 -17.29 7.55 -3.39
C GLU A 82 -16.68 6.57 -4.42
N ILE A 83 -15.93 5.57 -3.95
CA ILE A 83 -15.25 4.59 -4.79
C ILE A 83 -16.14 3.35 -4.91
N PHE A 84 -16.56 3.05 -6.13
CA PHE A 84 -17.45 1.92 -6.44
C PHE A 84 -16.69 0.78 -7.14
N GLY A 85 -17.08 -0.46 -6.82
CA GLY A 85 -16.45 -1.68 -7.33
C GLY A 85 -16.89 -2.07 -8.75
N PRO A 86 -16.46 -3.26 -9.23
CA PRO A 86 -15.82 -4.32 -8.45
C PRO A 86 -14.36 -4.04 -8.08
N PHE A 87 -13.90 -4.56 -6.94
CA PHE A 87 -12.53 -4.42 -6.45
C PHE A 87 -11.77 -5.74 -6.59
N LYS A 88 -10.49 -5.70 -7.00
CA LYS A 88 -9.69 -6.93 -7.07
C LYS A 88 -9.52 -7.56 -5.67
N GLY A 89 -9.32 -8.88 -5.60
CA GLY A 89 -9.03 -9.59 -4.35
C GLY A 89 -10.27 -10.11 -3.59
N GLU A 90 -11.48 -9.69 -3.95
CA GLU A 90 -12.72 -10.34 -3.48
C GLU A 90 -13.00 -11.64 -4.25
N PRO A 91 -13.68 -12.63 -3.65
CA PRO A 91 -14.08 -13.85 -4.36
C PRO A 91 -14.81 -13.55 -5.67
N GLY A 92 -14.30 -14.06 -6.79
CA GLY A 92 -14.86 -13.84 -8.12
C GLY A 92 -14.33 -12.63 -8.87
N THR A 93 -13.38 -11.87 -8.31
CA THR A 93 -12.68 -10.79 -9.01
C THR A 93 -11.34 -11.28 -9.55
N SER A 94 -10.96 -10.83 -10.75
CA SER A 94 -9.71 -11.26 -11.38
C SER A 94 -8.52 -10.80 -10.52
N GLY A 95 -7.78 -11.78 -10.00
CA GLY A 95 -6.46 -11.62 -9.37
C GLY A 95 -5.47 -10.93 -10.32
N TRP A 96 -4.34 -10.48 -9.81
CA TRP A 96 -3.14 -11.32 -9.85
C TRP A 96 -3.35 -12.71 -9.25
#